data_AF-A0A7Z9LXV3-F1
#
_entry.id   AF-A0A7Z9LXV3-F1
#
_cell.length_a   1.000
_cell.length_b   1.000
_cell.length_c   1.000
_cell.angle_alpha   90.00
_cell.angle_beta   90.00
_cell.angle_gamma   90.00
#
_symmetry.space_group_name_H-M   'P 1'
#
loop_
_entity.id
_entity.type
_entity.pdbx_description
1 polymer ?
#
loop_
_entity_poly.entity_id
_entity_poly.type
_entity_poly.pdbx_seq_one_letter_code
_entity_poly.pdbx_strand_id
1 'polypeptide(L)'
;MTGDVILDTIPYKLNGDTKATHLHVSIISRLILLLGSEAMVTVKQAATGAGILLLAVLLAFGILLVAELPALKVSNSGPASELMRVPITPGEFETPNRSFATVQETSLDDQDEVITLNIGEQHYAFPKRWMNGMGEHVVSEIYEDLPIAVTYCNESECVRVFQGMVGGEKMKIMQHGLADGHMAMLVDGIPFLQEAEDIPYDEYPFELMTWGEWKTNHPDGLVLTEVIHEL
;
A
#
# COMPACT_ATOMS: atom_id res chain seq x y z
N MET A 1 -21.88 -43.13 -39.72
CA MET A 1 -22.47 -44.30 -39.02
C MET A 1 -22.77 -43.82 -37.60
N THR A 2 -23.75 -42.95 -37.34
CA THR A 2 -25.22 -43.05 -37.50
C THR A 2 -25.79 -44.37 -37.00
N GLY A 3 -26.37 -44.32 -35.80
CA GLY A 3 -27.38 -45.23 -35.23
C GLY A 3 -28.16 -44.39 -34.20
N ASP A 4 -29.36 -43.93 -34.54
CA ASP A 4 -30.66 -44.61 -34.43
C ASP A 4 -31.11 -44.81 -32.98
N VAL A 5 -32.10 -44.00 -32.58
CA VAL A 5 -33.06 -44.37 -31.55
C VAL A 5 -34.46 -44.19 -32.13
N ILE A 6 -35.17 -45.31 -32.12
CA ILE A 6 -36.51 -45.58 -32.61
C ILE A 6 -37.53 -44.96 -31.65
N LEU A 7 -38.55 -44.29 -32.19
CA LEU A 7 -39.81 -44.04 -31.47
C LEU A 7 -40.96 -44.62 -32.28
N ASP A 8 -41.53 -45.67 -31.72
CA ASP A 8 -42.69 -46.38 -32.22
C ASP A 8 -43.93 -45.48 -32.30
N THR A 9 -44.65 -45.68 -33.38
CA THR A 9 -45.88 -44.99 -33.74
C THR A 9 -47.08 -45.74 -33.18
N ILE A 10 -48.05 -45.05 -32.57
CA ILE A 10 -49.41 -45.59 -32.36
C ILE A 10 -50.37 -44.83 -33.28
N PRO A 11 -51.21 -45.52 -34.07
CA PRO A 11 -51.96 -44.92 -35.16
C PRO A 11 -53.31 -44.38 -34.70
N TYR A 12 -53.74 -43.26 -35.28
CA TYR A 12 -55.16 -42.90 -35.33
C TYR A 12 -55.60 -42.78 -36.78
N LYS A 13 -56.59 -43.59 -37.14
CA LYS A 13 -57.21 -43.65 -38.46
C LYS A 13 -58.55 -42.92 -38.35
N LEU A 14 -58.67 -41.77 -39.01
CA LEU A 14 -59.96 -41.15 -39.30
C LEU A 14 -60.16 -41.04 -40.80
N ASN A 15 -61.38 -41.41 -41.15
CA ASN A 15 -61.93 -41.73 -42.45
C ASN A 15 -62.63 -40.50 -43.02
N GLY A 16 -62.59 -40.28 -44.33
CA GLY A 16 -63.56 -39.42 -45.02
C GLY A 16 -63.07 -38.06 -45.52
N ASP A 17 -63.00 -37.98 -46.84
CA ASP A 17 -63.21 -36.83 -47.73
C ASP A 17 -62.42 -35.51 -47.63
N THR A 18 -61.49 -35.41 -48.59
CA THR A 18 -61.29 -34.34 -49.58
C THR A 18 -61.58 -32.86 -49.22
N LYS A 19 -60.51 -32.07 -49.36
CA LYS A 19 -60.48 -30.66 -49.82
C LYS A 19 -61.04 -29.59 -48.86
N ALA A 20 -60.40 -29.39 -47.72
CA ALA A 20 -60.44 -28.10 -47.01
C ALA A 20 -59.20 -27.81 -46.12
N THR A 21 -58.05 -28.45 -46.35
CA THR A 21 -56.92 -28.44 -45.39
C THR A 21 -55.69 -27.66 -45.83
N HIS A 22 -55.82 -26.70 -46.75
CA HIS A 22 -54.68 -25.87 -47.18
C HIS A 22 -54.70 -24.40 -46.74
N LEU A 23 -55.69 -23.98 -45.92
CA LEU A 23 -55.82 -22.55 -45.55
C LEU A 23 -55.99 -22.26 -44.05
N HIS A 24 -55.94 -23.25 -43.15
CA HIS A 24 -56.09 -23.01 -41.71
C HIS A 24 -54.85 -23.31 -40.85
N VAL A 25 -53.78 -23.85 -41.43
CA VAL A 25 -52.54 -24.13 -40.67
C VAL A 25 -51.61 -22.89 -40.59
N SER A 26 -51.72 -21.94 -41.53
CA SER A 26 -50.84 -20.77 -41.53
C SER A 26 -51.19 -19.71 -40.48
N ILE A 27 -52.43 -19.68 -39.98
CA ILE A 27 -52.87 -18.67 -39.01
C ILE A 27 -52.66 -19.17 -37.57
N ILE A 28 -52.87 -20.46 -37.30
CA ILE A 28 -52.68 -21.03 -35.96
C ILE A 28 -51.17 -21.13 -35.61
N SER A 29 -50.29 -21.42 -36.58
CA SER A 29 -48.83 -21.38 -36.33
C SER A 29 -48.28 -19.98 -36.02
N ARG A 30 -48.91 -18.90 -36.53
CA ARG A 30 -48.50 -17.54 -36.18
C ARG A 30 -49.04 -17.08 -34.83
N LEU A 31 -50.17 -17.62 -34.37
CA LEU A 31 -50.73 -17.27 -33.06
C LEU A 31 -49.99 -17.96 -31.90
N ILE A 32 -49.48 -19.19 -32.10
CA ILE A 32 -48.69 -19.91 -31.09
C ILE A 32 -47.28 -19.30 -30.93
N LEU A 33 -46.71 -18.73 -32.00
CA LEU A 33 -45.43 -18.02 -31.91
C LEU A 33 -45.52 -16.63 -31.23
N LEU A 34 -46.71 -16.01 -31.21
CA LEU A 34 -46.91 -14.72 -30.54
C LEU A 34 -47.27 -14.86 -29.05
N LEU A 35 -47.84 -15.99 -28.62
CA LEU A 35 -48.16 -16.23 -27.20
C LEU A 35 -47.03 -16.93 -26.40
N GLY A 36 -45.99 -17.42 -27.08
CA GLY A 36 -44.83 -18.04 -26.42
C GLY A 36 -43.69 -17.08 -26.03
N SER A 37 -43.73 -15.81 -26.47
CA SER A 37 -42.60 -14.90 -26.33
C SER A 37 -42.63 -13.99 -25.09
N GLU A 38 -43.78 -13.79 -24.45
CA GLU A 38 -43.86 -12.82 -23.34
C GLU A 38 -43.85 -13.46 -21.94
N ALA A 39 -44.09 -14.76 -21.82
CA ALA A 39 -44.05 -15.46 -20.53
C ALA A 39 -42.69 -16.09 -20.18
N MET A 40 -41.76 -16.19 -21.15
CA MET A 40 -40.44 -16.82 -20.93
C MET A 40 -39.28 -15.82 -20.83
N VAL A 41 -39.56 -14.51 -20.90
CA VAL A 41 -38.56 -13.45 -20.70
C VAL A 41 -38.47 -13.04 -19.22
N THR A 42 -39.54 -13.23 -18.44
CA THR A 42 -39.59 -12.84 -17.03
C THR A 42 -38.90 -13.82 -16.07
N VAL A 43 -38.64 -15.07 -16.47
CA VAL A 43 -37.98 -16.06 -15.58
C VAL A 43 -36.45 -16.07 -15.75
N LYS A 44 -35.92 -15.74 -16.93
CA LYS A 44 -34.46 -15.64 -17.12
C LYS A 44 -33.87 -14.32 -16.61
N GLN A 45 -34.60 -13.20 -16.67
CA GLN A 45 -34.10 -11.93 -16.15
C GLN A 45 -34.12 -11.86 -14.61
N ALA A 46 -34.98 -12.61 -13.94
CA ALA A 46 -34.96 -12.71 -12.47
C ALA A 46 -33.73 -13.49 -11.94
N ALA A 47 -33.29 -14.52 -12.68
CA ALA A 47 -32.15 -15.34 -12.27
C ALA A 47 -30.79 -14.61 -12.45
N THR A 48 -30.65 -13.76 -13.47
CA THR A 48 -29.42 -12.97 -13.68
C THR A 48 -29.33 -11.76 -12.74
N GLY A 49 -30.47 -11.11 -12.45
CA GLY A 49 -30.51 -9.97 -11.52
C GLY A 49 -30.24 -10.37 -10.07
N ALA A 50 -30.77 -11.49 -9.61
CA ALA A 50 -30.53 -11.99 -8.25
C ALA A 50 -29.06 -12.44 -8.05
N GLY A 51 -28.44 -13.03 -9.07
CA GLY A 51 -27.03 -13.43 -9.00
C GLY A 51 -26.07 -12.24 -8.90
N ILE A 52 -26.33 -11.17 -9.65
CA ILE A 52 -25.51 -9.95 -9.61
C ILE A 52 -25.67 -9.23 -8.26
N LEU A 53 -26.90 -9.17 -7.73
CA LEU A 53 -27.14 -8.54 -6.43
C LEU A 53 -26.48 -9.32 -5.29
N LEU A 54 -26.55 -10.65 -5.32
CA LEU A 54 -25.89 -11.50 -4.32
C LEU A 54 -24.36 -11.38 -4.39
N LEU A 55 -23.79 -11.33 -5.60
CA LEU A 55 -22.35 -11.13 -5.79
C LEU A 55 -21.89 -9.75 -5.30
N ALA A 56 -22.66 -8.69 -5.57
CA ALA A 56 -22.39 -7.35 -5.09
C ALA A 56 -22.46 -7.26 -3.55
N VAL A 57 -23.43 -7.93 -2.93
CA VAL A 57 -23.54 -8.02 -1.46
C VAL A 57 -22.38 -8.82 -0.86
N LEU A 58 -21.98 -9.94 -1.48
CA LEU A 58 -20.83 -10.72 -1.02
C LEU A 58 -19.50 -9.97 -1.20
N LEU A 59 -19.33 -9.22 -2.28
CA LEU A 59 -18.16 -8.34 -2.48
C LEU A 59 -18.15 -7.20 -1.48
N ALA A 60 -19.27 -6.53 -1.25
CA ALA A 60 -19.37 -5.47 -0.24
C ALA A 60 -19.13 -6.01 1.18
N PHE A 61 -19.65 -7.19 1.51
CA PHE A 61 -19.42 -7.85 2.80
C PHE A 61 -17.97 -8.34 2.95
N GLY A 62 -17.36 -8.83 1.87
CA GLY A 62 -15.94 -9.19 1.84
C GLY A 62 -15.02 -7.97 2.02
N ILE A 63 -15.34 -6.85 1.38
CA ILE A 63 -14.62 -5.58 1.57
C ILE A 63 -14.83 -5.05 2.99
N LEU A 64 -16.03 -5.17 3.56
CA LEU A 64 -16.30 -4.78 4.95
C LEU A 64 -15.52 -5.66 5.95
N LEU A 65 -15.44 -6.97 5.71
CA LEU A 65 -14.62 -7.89 6.54
C LEU A 65 -13.12 -7.61 6.40
N VAL A 66 -12.64 -7.21 5.22
CA VAL A 66 -11.23 -6.81 5.01
C VAL A 66 -10.95 -5.44 5.65
N ALA A 67 -11.92 -4.52 5.63
CA ALA A 67 -11.81 -3.21 6.28
C ALA A 67 -11.92 -3.30 7.82
N GLU A 68 -12.53 -4.35 8.38
CA GLU A 68 -12.55 -4.61 9.83
C GLU A 68 -11.43 -5.56 10.31
N LEU A 69 -10.64 -6.15 9.40
CA LEU A 69 -9.44 -6.91 9.74
C LEU A 69 -8.24 -6.12 10.31
N PRO A 70 -8.18 -4.77 10.38
CA PRO A 70 -7.12 -4.10 11.12
C PRO A 70 -7.28 -4.14 12.65
N ALA A 71 -8.45 -4.53 13.19
CA ALA A 71 -8.74 -4.37 14.62
C ALA A 71 -8.59 -5.65 15.48
N LEU A 72 -8.07 -6.74 14.92
CA LEU A 72 -7.83 -7.99 15.64
C LEU A 72 -6.41 -8.56 15.40
N LYS A 73 -5.41 -7.68 15.25
CA LYS A 73 -4.13 -7.94 15.92
C LYS A 73 -4.34 -7.67 17.40
N VAL A 74 -5.06 -8.58 18.06
CA VAL A 74 -4.92 -8.76 19.50
C VAL A 74 -3.46 -9.07 19.70
N SER A 75 -2.78 -8.06 20.22
CA SER A 75 -1.53 -8.13 20.93
C SER A 75 -1.57 -9.35 21.84
N ASN A 76 -1.07 -10.47 21.32
CA ASN A 76 -0.36 -11.41 22.14
C ASN A 76 0.97 -10.74 22.46
N SER A 77 0.91 -9.77 23.39
CA SER A 77 2.03 -9.47 24.26
C SER A 77 2.29 -10.74 25.07
N GLY A 78 2.98 -11.70 24.45
CA GLY A 78 3.90 -12.54 25.18
C GLY A 78 4.79 -11.63 26.04
N PRO A 79 5.27 -12.08 27.21
CA PRO A 79 6.01 -11.22 28.11
C PRO A 79 7.12 -10.58 27.30
N ALA A 80 7.10 -9.24 27.19
CA ALA A 80 8.08 -8.38 26.52
C ALA A 80 9.34 -9.19 26.23
N SER A 81 9.43 -9.77 25.03
CA SER A 81 10.50 -10.71 24.75
C SER A 81 11.75 -9.88 24.71
N GLU A 82 12.44 -9.87 25.83
CA GLU A 82 13.86 -9.57 25.86
C GLU A 82 14.15 -8.16 25.31
N LEU A 83 13.45 -7.15 25.82
CA LEU A 83 13.99 -5.78 25.83
C LEU A 83 15.40 -5.90 26.40
N MET A 84 16.35 -5.73 25.48
CA MET A 84 17.77 -5.99 25.62
C MET A 84 18.28 -5.51 26.97
N ARG A 85 18.84 -6.42 27.76
CA ARG A 85 19.77 -6.07 28.85
C ARG A 85 21.15 -5.68 28.30
N VAL A 86 21.18 -4.99 27.16
CA VAL A 86 22.41 -4.35 26.71
C VAL A 86 22.47 -3.02 27.46
N PRO A 87 23.56 -2.72 28.17
CA PRO A 87 23.74 -1.42 28.79
C PRO A 87 23.72 -0.34 27.71
N ILE A 88 22.59 0.36 27.56
CA ILE A 88 22.53 1.58 26.77
C ILE A 88 23.31 2.62 27.57
N THR A 89 24.31 3.25 26.95
CA THR A 89 24.91 4.47 27.53
C THR A 89 23.94 5.61 27.23
N PRO A 90 23.17 6.13 28.20
CA PRO A 90 22.13 7.10 27.90
C PRO A 90 22.76 8.40 27.41
N GLY A 91 22.30 8.86 26.25
CA GLY A 91 22.54 10.20 25.74
C GLY A 91 21.29 10.65 25.03
N GLU A 92 20.46 11.47 25.68
CA GLU A 92 19.37 12.15 24.98
C GLU A 92 19.97 13.35 24.25
N PHE A 93 20.12 13.20 22.94
CA PHE A 93 20.54 14.30 22.08
C PHE A 93 19.29 14.92 21.48
N GLU A 94 19.07 16.21 21.77
CA GLU A 94 18.03 16.96 21.07
C GLU A 94 18.30 16.90 19.57
N THR A 95 17.30 16.49 18.79
CA THR A 95 17.41 16.50 17.34
C THR A 95 17.44 17.95 16.86
N PRO A 96 18.52 18.40 16.21
CA PRO A 96 18.63 19.79 15.79
C PRO A 96 17.57 20.11 14.75
N ASN A 97 17.04 21.32 14.81
CA ASN A 97 16.21 21.81 13.72
C ASN A 97 17.08 22.01 12.49
N ARG A 98 16.67 21.46 11.35
CA ARG A 98 17.42 21.54 10.09
C ARG A 98 16.56 22.07 8.98
N SER A 99 17.19 22.85 8.12
CA SER A 99 16.59 23.41 6.91
C SER A 99 16.95 22.59 5.68
N PHE A 100 16.27 22.91 4.59
CA PHE A 100 16.63 22.45 3.26
C PHE A 100 17.11 23.63 2.41
N ALA A 101 18.12 23.39 1.58
CA ALA A 101 18.61 24.31 0.57
C ALA A 101 18.37 23.73 -0.83
N THR A 102 18.43 24.58 -1.84
CA THR A 102 18.41 24.11 -3.23
C THR A 102 19.74 23.45 -3.61
N VAL A 103 19.74 22.69 -4.72
CA VAL A 103 20.95 22.11 -5.30
C VAL A 103 22.04 23.16 -5.53
N GLN A 104 21.68 24.36 -5.98
CA GLN A 104 22.64 25.40 -6.36
C GLN A 104 23.27 26.09 -5.14
N GLU A 105 22.59 26.07 -3.99
CA GLU A 105 23.08 26.61 -2.73
C GLU A 105 23.92 25.59 -1.94
N THR A 106 23.93 24.34 -2.38
CA THR A 106 24.57 23.22 -1.70
C THR A 106 25.95 22.91 -2.30
N SER A 107 26.98 22.91 -1.46
CA SER A 107 28.34 22.53 -1.85
C SER A 107 28.72 21.17 -1.23
N LEU A 108 28.52 20.11 -1.99
CA LEU A 108 28.94 18.73 -1.67
C LEU A 108 29.89 18.21 -2.75
N ASP A 109 30.76 17.25 -2.40
CA ASP A 109 31.58 16.54 -3.38
C ASP A 109 30.68 15.61 -4.20
N ASP A 110 30.92 15.46 -5.50
CA ASP A 110 30.12 14.59 -6.37
C ASP A 110 30.12 13.13 -5.92
N GLN A 111 31.15 12.70 -5.18
CA GLN A 111 31.27 11.36 -4.62
C GLN A 111 30.63 11.21 -3.24
N ASP A 112 30.15 12.29 -2.62
CA ASP A 112 29.44 12.20 -1.34
C ASP A 112 28.17 11.35 -1.52
N GLU A 113 27.94 10.41 -0.61
CA GLU A 113 26.74 9.57 -0.63
C GLU A 113 25.57 10.29 0.03
N VAL A 114 24.42 10.24 -0.62
CA VAL A 114 23.17 10.86 -0.18
C VAL A 114 22.08 9.79 -0.04
N ILE A 115 21.30 9.90 1.04
CA ILE A 115 20.03 9.17 1.20
C ILE A 115 18.97 9.99 0.47
N THR A 116 18.17 9.35 -0.38
CA THR A 116 17.25 10.04 -1.27
C THR A 116 15.82 9.57 -1.05
N LEU A 117 14.91 10.53 -0.98
CA LEU A 117 13.48 10.28 -0.80
C LEU A 117 12.71 11.04 -1.88
N ASN A 118 11.68 10.37 -2.41
CA ASN A 118 10.70 10.98 -3.30
C ASN A 118 9.39 11.05 -2.52
N ILE A 119 8.90 12.25 -2.21
CA ILE A 119 7.65 12.47 -1.49
C ILE A 119 6.77 13.34 -2.37
N GLY A 120 5.64 12.78 -2.82
CA GLY A 120 4.82 13.44 -3.83
C GLY A 120 5.61 13.73 -5.11
N GLU A 121 5.65 14.99 -5.52
CA GLU A 121 6.45 15.46 -6.66
C GLU A 121 7.83 15.99 -6.24
N GLN A 122 8.12 16.11 -4.93
CA GLN A 122 9.36 16.67 -4.44
C GLN A 122 10.43 15.60 -4.18
N HIS A 123 11.65 15.92 -4.57
CA HIS A 123 12.84 15.11 -4.35
C HIS A 123 13.69 15.69 -3.23
N TYR A 124 14.09 14.84 -2.28
CA TYR A 124 14.91 15.21 -1.14
C TYR A 124 16.19 14.41 -1.09
N ALA A 125 17.30 15.08 -0.76
CA ALA A 125 18.58 14.47 -0.46
C ALA A 125 19.00 14.76 0.98
N PHE A 126 19.49 13.73 1.67
CA PHE A 126 20.00 13.79 3.02
C PHE A 126 21.46 13.29 2.99
N PRO A 127 22.44 14.21 2.90
CA PRO A 127 23.84 13.83 2.81
C PRO A 127 24.31 13.12 4.08
N LYS A 128 24.84 11.90 3.93
CA LYS A 128 25.30 11.08 5.08
C LYS A 128 26.35 11.81 5.90
N ARG A 129 27.24 12.55 5.24
CA ARG A 129 28.29 13.37 5.87
C ARG A 129 27.76 14.49 6.77
N TRP A 130 26.50 14.89 6.63
CA TRP A 130 25.85 15.87 7.48
C TRP A 130 24.94 15.21 8.51
N MET A 131 24.85 13.89 8.53
CA MET A 131 24.08 13.11 9.50
C MET A 131 24.98 12.26 10.41
N ASN A 132 26.25 12.64 10.57
CA ASN A 132 27.25 11.91 11.36
C ASN A 132 27.71 12.63 12.64
N GLY A 133 27.16 13.81 12.93
CA GLY A 133 27.41 14.56 14.16
C GLY A 133 26.57 14.04 15.33
N MET A 134 27.00 14.35 16.57
CA MET A 134 26.23 13.99 17.77
C MET A 134 24.84 14.66 17.74
N GLY A 135 23.77 13.86 17.83
CA GLY A 135 22.39 14.32 17.70
C GLY A 135 21.92 14.53 16.26
N GLU A 136 22.81 14.46 15.27
CA GLU A 136 22.52 14.72 13.86
C GLU A 136 22.17 13.45 13.07
N HIS A 137 22.10 12.30 13.74
CA HIS A 137 21.80 11.01 13.13
C HIS A 137 20.33 10.85 12.73
N VAL A 138 19.45 11.72 13.24
CA VAL A 138 18.01 11.70 12.97
C VAL A 138 17.60 13.01 12.32
N VAL A 139 16.76 12.92 11.30
CA VAL A 139 15.95 14.04 10.79
C VAL A 139 14.53 13.57 10.84
N SER A 140 13.67 14.23 11.62
CA SER A 140 12.23 14.04 11.50
C SER A 140 11.61 15.35 11.06
N GLU A 141 10.66 15.30 10.14
CA GLU A 141 9.88 16.46 9.69
C GLU A 141 8.56 16.01 9.07
N ILE A 142 7.63 16.94 8.85
CA ILE A 142 6.41 16.72 8.08
C ILE A 142 6.60 17.26 6.66
N TYR A 143 6.41 16.40 5.66
CA TYR A 143 6.53 16.72 4.24
C TYR A 143 5.18 16.52 3.56
N GLU A 144 4.57 17.57 3.01
CA GLU A 144 3.25 17.47 2.35
C GLU A 144 2.20 16.72 3.18
N ASP A 145 2.13 17.01 4.49
CA ASP A 145 1.31 16.34 5.51
C ASP A 145 1.74 14.91 5.90
N LEU A 146 2.82 14.36 5.34
CA LEU A 146 3.37 13.06 5.72
C LEU A 146 4.53 13.22 6.71
N PRO A 147 4.39 12.77 7.97
CA PRO A 147 5.52 12.70 8.89
C PRO A 147 6.54 11.68 8.38
N ILE A 148 7.79 12.09 8.22
CA ILE A 148 8.92 11.23 7.85
C ILE A 148 10.04 11.38 8.87
N ALA A 149 10.77 10.30 9.13
CA ALA A 149 11.99 10.33 9.91
C ALA A 149 13.09 9.53 9.21
N VAL A 150 14.12 10.23 8.75
CA VAL A 150 15.35 9.65 8.19
C VAL A 150 16.34 9.43 9.31
N THR A 151 16.86 8.22 9.42
CA THR A 151 17.86 7.84 10.43
C THR A 151 19.11 7.30 9.75
N TYR A 152 20.28 7.68 10.23
CA TYR A 152 21.56 7.20 9.72
C TYR A 152 22.57 7.01 10.85
N CYS A 153 23.19 5.84 10.94
CA CYS A 153 24.34 5.60 11.80
C CYS A 153 25.60 5.39 10.97
N ASN A 154 26.61 6.25 11.13
CA ASN A 154 27.91 6.11 10.47
C ASN A 154 28.82 5.03 11.11
N GLU A 155 28.44 4.45 12.24
CA GLU A 155 29.21 3.33 12.83
C GLU A 155 28.79 2.00 12.24
N SER A 156 27.47 1.75 12.13
CA SER A 156 26.92 0.53 11.51
C SER A 156 26.62 0.68 10.02
N GLU A 157 26.79 1.88 9.45
CA GLU A 157 26.39 2.23 8.07
C GLU A 157 24.90 1.90 7.79
N CYS A 158 24.06 1.99 8.82
CA CYS A 158 22.64 1.67 8.74
C CYS A 158 21.80 2.91 8.44
N VAL A 159 20.93 2.79 7.43
CA VAL A 159 19.91 3.79 7.11
C VAL A 159 18.53 3.15 7.26
N ARG A 160 17.62 3.87 7.92
CA ARG A 160 16.18 3.54 7.93
C ARG A 160 15.38 4.81 7.79
N VAL A 161 14.24 4.70 7.13
CA VAL A 161 13.33 5.82 6.94
C VAL A 161 11.96 5.40 7.38
N PHE A 162 11.42 6.08 8.37
CA PHE A 162 10.09 5.80 8.90
C PHE A 162 9.08 6.79 8.35
N GLN A 163 7.82 6.35 8.27
CA GLN A 163 6.68 7.20 7.98
C GLN A 163 5.63 7.09 9.10
N GLY A 164 5.00 8.22 9.39
CA GLY A 164 3.81 8.31 10.23
C GLY A 164 2.52 8.24 9.40
N MET A 165 1.39 8.50 10.07
CA MET A 165 0.11 8.68 9.39
C MET A 165 0.05 10.04 8.71
N VAL A 166 -0.52 10.09 7.50
CA VAL A 166 -0.82 11.36 6.81
C VAL A 166 -1.72 12.25 7.69
N GLY A 167 -1.35 13.53 7.82
CA GLY A 167 -2.00 14.49 8.72
C GLY A 167 -1.68 14.29 10.20
N GLY A 168 -0.75 13.38 10.52
CA GLY A 168 -0.29 13.11 11.88
C GLY A 168 0.73 14.14 12.39
N GLU A 169 1.13 13.96 13.65
CA GLU A 169 2.20 14.76 14.25
C GLU A 169 3.58 14.30 13.76
N LYS A 170 4.56 15.19 13.86
CA LYS A 170 5.98 14.88 13.68
C LYS A 170 6.39 13.75 14.63
N MET A 171 7.08 12.74 14.11
CA MET A 171 7.47 11.57 14.89
C MET A 171 8.48 11.94 15.96
N LYS A 172 8.31 11.39 17.17
CA LYS A 172 9.19 11.62 18.31
C LYS A 172 10.29 10.57 18.30
N ILE A 173 11.19 10.70 17.35
CA ILE A 173 12.38 9.85 17.20
C ILE A 173 13.61 10.70 17.48
N MET A 174 14.47 10.23 18.37
CA MET A 174 15.72 10.90 18.75
C MET A 174 16.86 9.88 18.84
N GLN A 175 18.09 10.35 18.70
CA GLN A 175 19.25 9.55 19.07
C GLN A 175 19.31 9.40 20.59
N HIS A 176 19.49 8.18 21.08
CA HIS A 176 19.55 7.83 22.50
C HIS A 176 20.93 7.31 22.96
N GLY A 177 21.87 7.16 22.02
CA GLY A 177 23.24 6.72 22.28
C GLY A 177 23.64 5.56 21.39
N LEU A 178 24.55 4.73 21.91
CA LEU A 178 25.07 3.54 21.26
C LEU A 178 24.91 2.33 22.18
N ALA A 179 24.63 1.18 21.59
CA ALA A 179 24.54 -0.11 22.26
C ALA A 179 25.16 -1.17 21.34
N ASP A 180 26.22 -1.85 21.80
CA ASP A 180 26.97 -2.87 21.04
C ASP A 180 27.43 -2.42 19.63
N GLY A 181 27.76 -1.14 19.46
CA GLY A 181 28.19 -0.57 18.17
C GLY A 181 27.04 -0.23 17.22
N HIS A 182 25.80 -0.32 17.70
CA HIS A 182 24.59 0.05 16.98
C HIS A 182 23.99 1.31 17.59
N MET A 183 23.36 2.13 16.76
CA MET A 183 22.64 3.31 17.24
C MET A 183 21.42 2.89 18.04
N ALA A 184 21.30 3.41 19.26
CA ALA A 184 20.07 3.37 20.02
C ALA A 184 19.24 4.62 19.70
N MET A 185 17.95 4.43 19.47
CA MET A 185 16.98 5.50 19.24
C MET A 185 15.95 5.51 20.35
N LEU A 186 15.45 6.68 20.70
CA LEU A 186 14.28 6.83 21.55
C LEU A 186 13.09 7.11 20.66
N VAL A 187 12.12 6.19 20.63
CA VAL A 187 10.89 6.28 19.86
C VAL A 187 9.73 6.41 20.83
N ASP A 188 9.09 7.60 20.86
CA ASP A 188 8.01 7.92 21.79
C ASP A 188 8.37 7.61 23.27
N GLY A 189 9.64 7.84 23.63
CA GLY A 189 10.16 7.59 24.98
C GLY A 189 10.58 6.14 25.25
N ILE A 190 10.51 5.25 24.26
CA ILE A 190 10.89 3.84 24.37
C ILE A 190 12.20 3.61 23.59
N PRO A 191 13.23 3.01 24.20
CA PRO A 191 14.49 2.76 23.50
C PRO A 191 14.39 1.57 22.55
N PHE A 192 14.91 1.73 21.34
CA PHE A 192 15.08 0.69 20.33
C PHE A 192 16.50 0.72 19.78
N LEU A 193 17.04 -0.42 19.35
CA LEU A 193 18.15 -0.39 18.39
C LEU A 193 17.62 0.10 17.05
N GLN A 194 18.44 0.84 16.30
CA GLN A 194 18.06 1.32 14.98
C GLN A 194 17.61 0.18 14.07
N GLU A 195 18.23 -1.00 14.16
CA GLU A 195 17.93 -2.16 13.32
C GLU A 195 16.73 -3.01 13.80
N ALA A 196 16.06 -2.64 14.90
CA ALA A 196 14.99 -3.44 15.49
C ALA A 196 13.75 -3.52 14.56
N GLU A 197 13.28 -4.73 14.26
CA GLU A 197 12.14 -4.95 13.34
C GLU A 197 10.79 -4.50 13.93
N ASP A 198 10.71 -4.31 15.24
CA ASP A 198 9.47 -4.04 16.00
C ASP A 198 9.27 -2.56 16.36
N ILE A 199 10.00 -1.65 15.71
CA ILE A 199 9.77 -0.20 15.81
C ILE A 199 8.35 0.13 15.32
N PRO A 200 7.55 0.92 16.07
CA PRO A 200 6.13 1.12 15.81
C PRO A 200 5.83 2.15 14.70
N TYR A 201 6.61 2.14 13.62
CA TYR A 201 6.38 2.95 12.43
C TYR A 201 6.55 2.13 11.16
N ASP A 202 5.81 2.46 10.12
CA ASP A 202 6.01 1.85 8.81
C ASP A 202 7.30 2.40 8.17
N GLU A 203 7.95 1.57 7.35
CA GLU A 203 9.11 1.99 6.56
C GLU A 203 8.67 2.81 5.33
N TYR A 204 9.46 3.81 4.99
CA TYR A 204 9.35 4.59 3.76
C TYR A 204 10.50 4.21 2.81
N PRO A 205 10.24 4.04 1.50
CA PRO A 205 11.29 3.70 0.55
C PRO A 205 12.33 4.82 0.42
N PHE A 206 13.59 4.43 0.30
CA PHE A 206 14.70 5.32 0.01
C PHE A 206 15.70 4.66 -0.93
N GLU A 207 16.55 5.47 -1.55
CA GLU A 207 17.69 5.00 -2.33
C GLU A 207 18.98 5.67 -1.85
N LEU A 208 20.10 4.95 -1.97
CA LEU A 208 21.44 5.48 -1.76
C LEU A 208 22.09 5.71 -3.13
N MET A 209 22.64 6.90 -3.35
CA MET A 209 23.39 7.21 -4.55
C MET A 209 24.41 8.33 -4.29
N THR A 210 25.22 8.62 -5.29
CA THR A 210 26.18 9.72 -5.22
C THR A 210 25.49 11.06 -5.42
N TRP A 211 26.00 12.12 -4.77
CA TRP A 211 25.52 13.48 -4.95
C TRP A 211 25.57 13.93 -6.41
N GLY A 212 26.65 13.60 -7.13
CA GLY A 212 26.82 13.97 -8.53
C GLY A 212 25.75 13.38 -9.45
N GLU A 213 25.37 12.12 -9.20
CA GLU A 213 24.25 11.47 -9.89
C GLU A 213 22.93 12.13 -9.52
N TRP A 214 22.64 12.25 -8.22
CA TRP A 214 21.35 12.77 -7.76
C TRP A 214 21.08 14.18 -8.25
N LYS A 215 22.05 15.10 -8.10
CA LYS A 215 21.88 16.51 -8.50
C LYS A 215 21.73 16.71 -10.01
N THR A 216 22.22 15.75 -10.81
CA THR A 216 22.04 15.76 -12.26
C THR A 216 20.61 15.39 -12.63
N ASN A 217 20.01 14.44 -11.90
CA ASN A 217 18.66 13.95 -12.14
C ASN A 217 17.58 14.82 -11.49
N HIS A 218 17.90 15.53 -10.40
CA HIS A 218 16.97 16.31 -9.58
C HIS A 218 17.49 17.75 -9.35
N PRO A 219 17.65 18.57 -10.41
CA PRO A 219 18.23 19.92 -10.28
C PRO A 219 17.35 20.89 -9.46
N ASP A 220 16.09 20.56 -9.26
CA ASP A 220 15.07 21.24 -8.45
C ASP A 220 14.85 20.58 -7.07
N GLY A 221 15.67 19.59 -6.74
CA GLY A 221 15.61 18.89 -5.46
C GLY A 221 16.02 19.77 -4.27
N LEU A 222 15.59 19.33 -3.09
CA LEU A 222 15.91 19.95 -1.81
C LEU A 222 16.92 19.11 -1.06
N VAL A 223 17.95 19.76 -0.51
CA VAL A 223 19.05 19.10 0.20
C VAL A 223 19.06 19.53 1.65
N LEU A 224 19.04 18.57 2.57
CA LEU A 224 19.19 18.83 4.00
C LEU A 224 20.48 19.62 4.23
N THR A 225 20.45 20.71 5.02
CA THR A 225 21.66 21.49 5.30
C THR A 225 22.44 20.97 6.50
N GLU A 226 23.75 21.26 6.55
CA GLU A 226 24.56 21.03 7.74
C GLU A 226 24.07 21.82 8.96
N VAL A 227 24.36 21.31 10.17
CA VAL A 227 24.12 22.06 11.41
C VAL A 227 25.31 22.99 11.64
N ILE A 228 25.05 24.29 11.62
CA ILE A 228 26.06 25.30 11.98
C ILE A 228 25.96 25.54 13.48
N HIS A 229 26.90 24.97 14.24
CA HIS A 229 27.02 25.26 15.67
C HIS A 229 27.67 26.64 15.85
N GLU A 230 26.93 27.61 16.42
CA GLU A 230 27.53 28.87 16.88
C GLU A 230 28.43 28.56 18.09
N LEU A 231 29.75 28.64 17.89
CA LEU A 231 30.77 28.44 18.92
C LEU A 231 30.96 29.66 19.83
#